data_AF-A0A353ZXA7-F1
#
_entry.id   AF-A0A353ZXA7-F1
#
_cell.length_a   1.000
_cell.length_b   1.000
_cell.length_c   1.000
_cell.angle_alpha   90.00
_cell.angle_beta   90.00
_cell.angle_gamma   90.00
#
_symmetry.space_group_name_H-M   'P 1'
#
loop_
_entity.id
_entity.type
_entity.pdbx_description
1 polymer ?
#
loop_
_entity_poly.entity_id
_entity_poly.type
_entity_poly.pdbx_seq_one_letter_code
_entity_poly.pdbx_strand_id
1 'polypeptide(L)' 'MSEKLHLTPEDAFPDDLSAIPDKELQILDSQVQRQLDYEYVADGEPNPETEFRHHDLDEEFEERDSR' A
#
# COMPACT_ATOMS: atom_id res chain seq x y z
N MET A 1 1.52 13.54 22.48
CA MET A 1 2.09 12.35 21.81
C MET A 1 2.35 12.77 20.38
N SER A 2 3.59 12.65 19.88
CA SER A 2 3.80 12.84 18.44
C SER A 2 3.13 11.65 17.78
N GLU A 3 1.99 11.86 17.12
CA GLU A 3 1.29 10.79 16.42
C GLU A 3 2.17 10.38 15.23
N LYS A 4 2.85 9.23 15.36
CA LYS A 4 3.59 8.63 14.24
C LYS A 4 2.66 8.54 13.04
N LEU A 5 3.12 8.97 11.87
CA LEU A 5 2.29 9.01 10.66
C LEU A 5 2.17 7.64 9.98
N HIS A 6 3.12 6.73 10.21
CA HIS A 6 3.16 5.36 9.73
C HIS A 6 3.91 4.49 10.75
N LEU A 7 3.73 3.16 10.66
CA LEU A 7 4.48 2.19 11.45
C LEU A 7 5.84 1.91 10.79
N THR A 8 6.86 1.62 11.60
CA THR A 8 8.11 1.00 11.14
C THR A 8 8.08 -0.50 11.43
N PRO A 9 8.89 -1.33 10.75
CA PRO A 9 8.98 -2.77 11.04
C PRO A 9 9.36 -3.12 12.48
N GLU A 10 9.94 -2.17 13.21
CA GLU A 10 10.35 -2.29 14.61
C GLU A 10 9.23 -1.90 15.59
N ASP A 11 8.16 -1.27 15.11
CA ASP A 11 7.01 -0.90 15.92
C ASP A 11 6.20 -2.15 16.29
N ALA A 12 5.84 -2.26 17.58
CA ALA A 12 4.97 -3.32 18.05
C ALA A 12 3.57 -3.17 17.45
N PHE A 13 3.06 -4.24 16.84
CA PHE A 13 1.68 -4.31 16.36
C PHE A 13 0.78 -4.99 17.40
N PRO A 14 -0.46 -4.53 17.63
CA PRO A 14 -1.33 -5.14 18.62
C PRO A 14 -1.73 -6.57 18.25
N ASP A 15 -1.61 -7.50 19.21
CA ASP A 15 -2.02 -8.90 19.02
C ASP A 15 -3.55 -9.10 19.03
N ASP A 16 -4.28 -8.20 19.69
CA ASP A 16 -5.73 -8.24 19.80
C ASP A 16 -6.36 -6.87 19.47
N LEU A 17 -7.00 -6.81 18.30
CA LEU A 17 -7.68 -5.62 17.81
C LEU A 17 -9.05 -5.39 18.47
N SER A 18 -9.63 -6.42 19.09
CA SER A 18 -10.99 -6.34 19.66
C SER A 18 -11.07 -5.49 20.94
N ALA A 19 -9.93 -5.33 21.61
CA ALA A 19 -9.79 -4.51 22.81
C ALA A 19 -9.51 -3.02 22.50
N ILE A 20 -9.29 -2.66 21.23
CA ILE A 20 -8.89 -1.32 20.81
C ILE A 20 -10.13 -0.49 20.50
N PRO A 21 -10.24 0.76 21.01
CA PRO A 21 -11.32 1.67 20.63
C PRO A 21 -11.33 1.96 19.12
N ASP A 22 -12.52 2.07 18.53
CA ASP A 22 -12.71 2.33 17.08
C ASP A 22 -11.84 3.47 16.53
N LYS A 23 -11.70 4.56 17.29
CA LYS A 23 -10.87 5.70 16.88
C LYS A 23 -9.40 5.31 16.75
N GLU A 24 -8.88 4.52 17.68
CA GLU A 24 -7.49 4.05 17.65
C GLU A 24 -7.29 3.01 16.55
N LEU A 25 -8.29 2.17 16.26
CA LEU A 25 -8.27 1.28 15.10
C LEU A 25 -8.20 2.05 13.77
N GLN A 26 -8.95 3.13 13.62
CA GLN A 26 -8.89 3.97 12.42
C GLN A 26 -7.53 4.65 12.25
N ILE A 27 -6.90 5.06 13.36
CA ILE A 27 -5.55 5.62 13.34
C ILE A 27 -4.55 4.53 12.92
N LEU A 28 -4.66 3.33 13.50
CA LEU A 28 -3.79 2.19 13.17
C LEU A 28 -3.92 1.80 11.69
N ASP A 29 -5.13 1.71 11.16
CA ASP A 29 -5.39 1.44 9.74
C ASP A 29 -4.73 2.51 8.85
N SER A 30 -4.91 3.79 9.17
CA SER A 30 -4.24 4.86 8.44
C SER A 30 -2.71 4.79 8.50
N GLN A 31 -2.13 4.32 9.60
CA GLN A 31 -0.68 4.17 9.74
C GLN A 31 -0.16 2.98 8.91
N VAL A 32 -0.90 1.87 8.87
CA VAL A 32 -0.58 0.68 8.06
C VAL A 32 -0.63 1.03 6.57
N GLN A 33 -1.69 1.70 6.11
CA GLN A 33 -1.80 2.12 4.70
C GLN A 33 -0.59 2.96 4.28
N ARG A 34 -0.19 3.93 5.10
CA ARG A 34 0.97 4.79 4.80
C ARG A 34 2.31 4.06 4.88
N GLN A 35 2.42 3.02 5.71
CA GLN A 35 3.61 2.16 5.70
C GLN A 35 3.68 1.41 4.37
N LEU A 36 2.58 0.82 3.92
CA LEU A 36 2.52 0.12 2.64
C LEU A 36 2.84 1.07 1.47
N ASP A 37 2.28 2.27 1.49
CA ASP A 37 2.63 3.31 0.52
C ASP A 37 4.14 3.62 0.56
N TYR A 38 4.72 3.78 1.75
CA TYR A 38 6.14 4.08 1.89
C TYR A 38 7.07 2.93 1.44
N GLU A 39 6.69 1.69 1.72
CA GLU A 39 7.52 0.50 1.43
C GLU A 39 7.37 0.02 -0.02
N TYR A 40 6.18 0.15 -0.61
CA TYR A 40 5.85 -0.47 -1.90
C TYR A 40 5.52 0.55 -3.01
N VAL A 41 5.18 1.80 -2.68
CA VAL A 41 4.95 2.84 -3.69
C VAL A 41 6.23 3.63 -3.90
N ALA A 42 7.07 3.14 -4.80
CA ALA A 42 8.18 3.91 -5.35
C ALA A 42 7.68 4.73 -6.55
N ASP A 43 8.01 6.03 -6.57
CA ASP A 43 7.56 6.94 -7.62
C ASP A 43 8.07 6.47 -9.00
N GLY A 44 7.15 6.15 -9.90
CA GLY A 44 7.43 5.62 -11.24
C GLY A 44 7.48 4.09 -11.36
N GLU A 45 7.40 3.33 -10.26
CA GLU A 45 7.30 1.88 -10.30
C GLU A 45 5.83 1.41 -10.47
N PRO A 46 5.59 0.28 -11.18
CA PRO A 46 4.26 -0.28 -11.31
C PRO A 46 3.73 -0.75 -9.95
N ASN A 47 2.42 -0.56 -9.71
CA ASN A 47 1.80 -1.02 -8.48
C ASN A 47 1.86 -2.57 -8.40
N PRO A 48 2.43 -3.16 -7.32
CA PRO A 48 2.65 -4.60 -7.21
C PRO A 48 1.40 -5.47 -7.43
N GLU A 49 0.22 -4.98 -7.02
CA GLU A 49 -1.04 -5.72 -7.21
C GLU A 49 -1.48 -5.78 -8.67
N THR A 50 -1.02 -4.84 -9.50
CA THR A 50 -1.41 -4.73 -10.92
C THR A 50 -0.25 -4.94 -11.89
N GLU A 51 0.96 -5.14 -11.38
CA GLU A 51 2.19 -5.31 -12.17
C GLU A 51 2.03 -6.42 -13.22
N PHE A 52 1.33 -7.51 -12.87
CA PHE A 52 1.07 -8.63 -13.78
C PHE A 52 0.30 -8.23 -15.06
N ARG A 53 -0.41 -7.10 -15.04
CA ARG A 53 -1.21 -6.60 -16.18
C ARG A 53 -0.38 -5.80 -17.18
N HIS A 54 0.88 -5.48 -16.86
CA HIS A 54 1.73 -4.69 -17.74
C HIS A 54 1.93 -5.37 -19.10
N HIS A 55 2.14 -6.69 -19.10
CA HIS A 55 2.28 -7.47 -20.34
C HIS A 55 1.04 -7.43 -21.22
N ASP A 56 -0.16 -7.57 -20.63
CA ASP A 56 -1.41 -7.49 -21.38
C ASP A 56 -1.60 -6.11 -22.03
N LEU A 57 -1.19 -5.05 -21.34
CA LEU A 57 -1.28 -3.68 -21.84
C LEU A 57 -0.26 -3.39 -22.95
N ASP A 58 0.96 -3.91 -22.82
CA ASP A 58 1.99 -3.79 -23.87
C ASP A 58 1.50 -4.44 -25.17
N GLU A 59 0.94 -5.65 -25.09
CA GLU A 59 0.36 -6.34 -26.25
C GLU A 59 -0.79 -5.53 -26.88
N GLU A 60 -1.70 -4.97 -26.07
CA GLU A 60 -2.80 -4.14 -26.58
C GLU A 60 -2.29 -2.88 -27.29
N PHE A 61 -1.24 -2.23 -26.75
CA PHE A 61 -0.65 -1.04 -27.37
C PHE A 61 0.06 -1.35 -28.68
N GLU A 62 0.84 -2.42 -28.75
CA GLU A 62 1.50 -2.87 -29.99
C GLU A 62 0.46 -3.18 -31.08
N GLU A 63 -0.62 -3.89 -30.73
CA GLU A 63 -1.72 -4.15 -31.67
C GLU A 63 -2.34 -2.86 -32.19
N ARG A 64 -2.53 -1.87 -31.31
CA ARG A 64 -3.17 -0.60 -31.66
C ARG A 64 -2.30 0.26 -32.56
N ASP A 65 -1.00 0.32 -32.32
CA ASP A 65 -0.04 1.06 -33.15
C ASP A 65 0.16 0.43 -34.53
N SER A 66 -0.11 -0.87 -34.67
CA SER A 66 0.00 -1.59 -35.94
C SER A 66 -1.21 -1.46 -36.89
N ARG A 67 -2.29 -0.79 -36.46
CA ARG A 67 -3.53 -0.57 -37.24
C ARG A 67 -3.52 0.76 -38.00
#